data_AF-A0A6L7SVT3-F1
#
_entry.id   AF-A0A6L7SVT3-F1
#
_cell.length_a   1.000
_cell.length_b   1.000
_cell.length_c   1.000
_cell.angle_alpha   90.00
_cell.angle_beta   90.00
_cell.angle_gamma   90.00
#
_symmetry.space_group_name_H-M   'P 1'
#
loop_
_entity.id
_entity.type
_entity.pdbx_description
1 polymer ?
#
loop_
_entity_poly.entity_id
_entity_poly.type
_entity_poly.pdbx_seq_one_letter_code
_entity_poly.pdbx_strand_id
1 'polypeptide(L)'
;MSKKHLRSDLFLRFTAALGVIAVFLFLSDNFLIYWFEQPGLRIFLGHLGLLAPTSSVLTGGQILSGWIQFSGFVLIFIGIGVLCILSSNRSLDDDARLYTRIAAYIVRSAFWAVLLIGIV
;
A
#
# COMPACT_ATOMS: atom_id res chain seq x y z
N MET A 1 -18.01 27.18 7.38
CA MET A 1 -18.04 25.75 7.00
C MET A 1 -18.20 24.91 8.27
N SER A 2 -19.31 24.17 8.43
CA SER A 2 -19.65 23.48 9.69
C SER A 2 -18.72 22.29 9.96
N LYS A 3 -18.25 22.11 11.21
CA LYS A 3 -17.32 21.03 11.63
C LYS A 3 -17.78 19.62 11.22
N LYS A 4 -19.08 19.42 10.95
CA LYS A 4 -19.66 18.15 10.51
C LYS A 4 -19.18 17.75 9.11
N HIS A 5 -19.07 18.70 8.17
CA HIS A 5 -18.61 18.43 6.80
C HIS A 5 -17.11 18.08 6.76
N LEU A 6 -16.31 18.73 7.60
CA LEU A 6 -14.87 18.44 7.69
C LEU A 6 -14.58 16.98 8.11
N ARG A 7 -15.41 16.43 9.02
CA ARG A 7 -15.25 15.04 9.48
C ARG A 7 -15.67 14.01 8.42
N SER A 8 -16.71 14.29 7.64
CA SER A 8 -17.11 13.41 6.53
C SER A 8 -16.07 13.40 5.42
N ASP A 9 -15.50 14.57 5.11
CA ASP A 9 -14.52 14.71 4.02
C ASP A 9 -13.20 14.01 4.39
N LEU A 10 -12.76 14.16 5.64
CA LEU A 10 -11.59 13.44 6.15
C LEU A 10 -11.80 11.91 6.11
N PHE A 11 -12.98 11.43 6.48
CA PHE A 11 -13.30 10.00 6.43
C PHE A 11 -13.24 9.46 5.00
N LEU A 12 -13.90 10.14 4.05
CA LEU A 12 -13.89 9.75 2.64
C LEU A 12 -12.48 9.75 2.04
N ARG A 13 -11.69 10.79 2.32
CA ARG A 13 -10.30 10.91 1.89
C ARG A 13 -9.44 9.78 2.46
N PHE A 14 -9.58 9.48 3.74
CA PHE A 14 -8.87 8.38 4.39
C PHE A 14 -9.23 7.02 3.78
N THR A 15 -10.52 6.72 3.61
CA THR A 15 -10.97 5.46 3.00
C THR A 15 -10.48 5.32 1.55
N ALA A 16 -10.51 6.39 0.76
CA ALA A 16 -10.00 6.38 -0.62
C ALA A 16 -8.48 6.15 -0.65
N ALA A 17 -7.72 6.87 0.18
CA ALA A 17 -6.28 6.70 0.29
C ALA A 17 -5.89 5.30 0.76
N LEU A 18 -6.66 4.73 1.70
CA LEU A 18 -6.49 3.36 2.16
C LEU A 18 -6.72 2.33 1.04
N GLY A 19 -7.74 2.51 0.21
CA GLY A 19 -7.98 1.62 -0.93
C GLY A 19 -6.81 1.63 -1.92
N VAL A 20 -6.33 2.81 -2.28
CA VAL A 20 -5.19 2.97 -3.20
C VAL A 20 -3.92 2.35 -2.62
N ILE A 21 -3.58 2.67 -1.37
CA ILE A 21 -2.35 2.15 -0.78
C ILE A 21 -2.39 0.65 -0.55
N ALA A 22 -3.56 0.08 -0.23
CA ALA A 22 -3.71 -1.36 -0.04
C ALA A 22 -3.30 -2.12 -1.32
N VAL A 23 -3.68 -1.60 -2.49
CA VAL A 23 -3.25 -2.16 -3.79
C VAL A 23 -1.73 -2.06 -3.96
N PHE A 24 -1.12 -0.91 -3.67
CA PHE A 24 0.34 -0.75 -3.77
C PHE A 24 1.12 -1.63 -2.78
N LEU A 25 0.63 -1.76 -1.55
CA LEU A 25 1.23 -2.64 -0.55
C LEU A 25 1.12 -4.10 -0.98
N PHE A 26 -0.03 -4.51 -1.53
CA PHE A 26 -0.21 -5.85 -2.08
C PHE A 26 0.75 -6.11 -3.24
N LEU A 27 0.87 -5.20 -4.21
CA LEU A 27 1.83 -5.31 -5.31
C LEU A 27 3.27 -5.38 -4.79
N SER A 28 3.62 -4.55 -3.82
CA SER A 28 4.95 -4.53 -3.22
C SER A 28 5.24 -5.83 -2.49
N ASP A 29 4.32 -6.34 -1.68
CA ASP A 29 4.48 -7.64 -1.00
C ASP A 29 4.74 -8.76 -1.99
N ASN A 30 3.93 -8.86 -3.06
CA ASN A 30 4.14 -9.85 -4.12
C ASN A 30 5.50 -9.68 -4.79
N PHE A 31 5.88 -8.44 -5.13
CA PHE A 31 7.17 -8.16 -5.73
C PHE A 31 8.33 -8.60 -4.82
N LEU A 32 8.28 -8.29 -3.52
CA LEU A 32 9.29 -8.73 -2.55
C LEU A 32 9.35 -10.25 -2.42
N ILE A 33 8.20 -10.93 -2.42
CA ILE A 33 8.14 -12.40 -2.36
C ILE A 33 8.80 -13.02 -3.60
N TYR A 34 8.43 -12.58 -4.80
CA TYR A 34 8.91 -13.23 -6.03
C TYR A 34 10.34 -12.86 -6.42
N TRP A 35 10.76 -11.61 -6.21
CA TRP A 35 12.09 -11.15 -6.64
C TRP A 35 13.16 -11.26 -5.56
N PHE A 36 12.78 -11.15 -4.29
CA PHE A 36 13.74 -11.15 -3.17
C PHE A 36 13.57 -12.37 -2.26
N GLU A 37 12.73 -13.33 -2.64
CA GLU A 37 12.44 -14.57 -1.90
C GLU A 37 12.07 -14.30 -0.42
N GLN A 38 11.45 -13.14 -0.17
CA GLN A 38 11.01 -12.76 1.16
C GLN A 38 9.84 -13.66 1.57
N PRO A 39 9.69 -13.99 2.87
CA PRO A 39 8.62 -14.88 3.33
C PRO A 39 7.22 -14.32 3.03
N GLY A 40 7.09 -13.00 2.89
CA GLY A 40 5.82 -12.32 2.72
C GLY A 40 5.09 -12.13 4.04
N LEU A 41 4.24 -11.11 4.08
CA LEU A 41 3.60 -10.70 5.34
C LEU A 41 2.70 -11.78 5.94
N ARG A 42 2.02 -12.56 5.09
CA ARG A 42 1.09 -13.62 5.53
C ARG A 42 1.82 -14.74 6.29
N ILE A 43 2.93 -15.22 5.73
CA ILE A 43 3.74 -16.29 6.32
C ILE A 43 4.40 -15.80 7.61
N PHE A 44 4.94 -14.59 7.59
CA PHE A 44 5.54 -13.95 8.75
C PHE A 44 4.55 -13.77 9.92
N LEU A 45 3.35 -13.24 9.65
CA LEU A 45 2.31 -13.08 10.68
C LEU A 45 1.75 -14.43 11.18
N GLY A 46 1.72 -15.45 10.32
CA GLY A 46 1.41 -16.82 10.72
C GLY A 46 2.47 -17.41 11.67
N HIS A 47 3.75 -17.12 11.43
CA HIS A 47 4.85 -17.50 12.33
C HIS A 47 4.76 -16.81 13.70
N LEU A 48 4.27 -15.57 13.76
CA LEU A 48 3.99 -14.88 15.02
C LEU A 48 2.71 -15.35 15.74
N GLY A 49 1.93 -16.26 15.14
CA GLY A 49 0.66 -16.74 15.69
C GLY A 49 -0.50 -15.74 15.58
N LEU A 50 -0.35 -14.67 14.78
CA LEU A 50 -1.38 -13.65 14.58
C LEU A 50 -2.36 -14.01 13.45
N LEU A 51 -1.97 -14.91 12.56
CA LEU A 51 -2.80 -15.46 11.48
C LEU A 51 -2.82 -16.98 11.55
N ALA A 52 -3.52 -17.61 10.61
CA ALA A 52 -3.57 -19.06 10.49
C ALA A 52 -2.14 -19.66 10.44
N PRO A 53 -1.88 -20.77 11.16
CA PRO A 53 -0.58 -21.41 11.19
C PRO A 53 -0.12 -21.73 9.78
N THR A 54 1.12 -21.37 9.47
CA THR A 54 1.75 -21.71 8.19
C THR A 54 2.78 -22.81 8.44
N SER A 55 2.85 -23.80 7.56
CA SER A 55 3.78 -24.94 7.65
C SER A 55 5.25 -24.58 7.42
N SER A 56 5.53 -23.36 6.92
CA SER A 56 6.89 -22.89 6.63
C SER A 56 7.59 -22.41 7.91
N VAL A 57 8.69 -23.07 8.26
CA VAL A 57 9.61 -22.60 9.30
C VAL A 57 10.46 -21.48 8.71
N LEU A 58 10.33 -20.25 9.24
CA LEU A 58 11.19 -19.14 8.83
C LEU A 58 12.59 -19.30 9.43
N THR A 59 13.60 -19.06 8.62
CA THR A 59 14.99 -18.93 9.09
C THR A 59 15.20 -17.59 9.82
N GLY A 60 16.25 -17.47 10.63
CA GLY A 60 16.54 -16.23 11.38
C GLY A 60 16.66 -14.98 10.49
N GLY A 61 17.23 -15.11 9.30
CA GLY A 61 17.29 -14.01 8.32
C GLY A 61 15.93 -13.60 7.77
N GLN A 62 15.05 -14.56 7.50
CA GLN A 62 13.69 -14.32 7.03
C GLN A 62 12.80 -13.69 8.11
N ILE A 63 13.04 -13.99 9.40
CA ILE A 63 12.35 -13.34 10.51
C ILE A 63 12.69 -11.84 10.54
N LEU A 64 13.97 -11.48 10.42
CA LEU A 64 14.39 -10.08 10.39
C LEU A 64 13.79 -9.35 9.18
N SER A 65 13.85 -9.96 8.00
CA SER A 65 13.26 -9.37 6.79
C SER A 65 11.74 -9.19 6.92
N GLY A 66 11.04 -10.15 7.52
CA GLY A 66 9.61 -10.02 7.83
C GLY A 66 9.28 -8.86 8.77
N TRP A 67 10.10 -8.62 9.81
CA TRP A 67 9.96 -7.45 10.67
C TRP A 67 10.19 -6.13 9.94
N ILE A 68 11.20 -6.06 9.06
CA ILE A 68 11.46 -4.88 8.23
C ILE A 68 10.27 -4.61 7.31
N GLN A 69 9.75 -5.65 6.65
CA GLN A 69 8.59 -5.55 5.76
C GLN A 69 7.35 -5.08 6.52
N PHE A 70 7.05 -5.71 7.67
CA PHE A 70 5.92 -5.36 8.52
C PHE A 70 6.00 -3.92 9.04
N SER A 71 7.15 -3.52 9.58
CA SER A 71 7.34 -2.14 10.06
C SER A 71 7.24 -1.11 8.95
N GLY A 72 7.80 -1.38 7.76
CA GLY A 72 7.64 -0.52 6.59
C GLY A 72 6.18 -0.32 6.19
N PHE A 73 5.38 -1.40 6.16
CA PHE A 73 3.97 -1.31 5.81
C PHE A 73 3.15 -0.57 6.86
N VAL A 74 3.42 -0.79 8.15
CA VAL A 74 2.81 -0.05 9.26
C VAL A 74 3.14 1.45 9.16
N LEU A 75 4.40 1.81 8.87
CA LEU A 75 4.81 3.20 8.70
C LEU A 75 4.10 3.87 7.52
N ILE A 76 3.92 3.17 6.40
CA ILE A 76 3.15 3.67 5.26
C ILE A 76 1.70 3.94 5.65
N PHE A 77 1.07 3.01 6.37
CA PHE A 77 -0.30 3.15 6.84
C PHE A 77 -0.48 4.37 7.76
N ILE A 78 0.42 4.53 8.74
CA ILE A 78 0.45 5.69 9.64
C ILE A 78 0.69 6.98 8.85
N GLY A 79 1.63 6.97 7.91
CA GLY A 79 1.96 8.10 7.05
C GLY A 79 0.74 8.61 6.28
N ILE A 80 -0.12 7.73 5.79
CA ILE A 80 -1.36 8.13 5.11
C ILE A 80 -2.34 8.80 6.05
N GLY A 81 -2.52 8.26 7.26
CA GLY A 81 -3.35 8.89 8.28
C GLY A 81 -2.89 10.32 8.57
N VAL A 82 -1.58 10.50 8.75
CA VAL A 82 -0.95 11.81 8.95
C VAL A 82 -1.18 12.73 7.74
N LEU A 83 -0.91 12.25 6.52
CA LEU A 83 -1.09 13.03 5.29
C LEU A 83 -2.55 13.45 5.07
N CYS A 84 -3.52 12.61 5.42
CA CYS A 84 -4.94 12.94 5.33
C CYS A 84 -5.31 14.09 6.30
N ILE A 85 -4.78 14.05 7.52
CA ILE A 85 -5.01 15.11 8.53
C ILE A 85 -4.34 16.42 8.10
N LEU A 86 -3.10 16.37 7.59
CA LEU A 86 -2.38 17.55 7.11
C LEU A 86 -3.02 18.16 5.85
N SER A 87 -3.60 17.33 4.98
CA SER A 87 -4.19 17.77 3.70
C SER A 87 -5.64 18.28 3.81
N SER A 88 -6.13 18.50 5.03
CA SER A 88 -7.52 18.88 5.34
C SER A 88 -8.00 20.19 4.67
N ASN A 89 -7.08 21.04 4.18
CA ASN A 89 -7.42 22.27 3.47
C ASN A 89 -7.73 22.09 1.96
N ARG A 90 -7.66 20.87 1.41
CA ARG A 90 -7.96 20.60 -0.02
C ARG A 90 -9.38 20.08 -0.21
N SER A 91 -9.99 20.41 -1.35
CA SER A 91 -11.30 19.88 -1.70
C SER A 91 -11.21 18.39 -2.10
N LEU A 92 -12.31 17.64 -1.95
CA LEU A 92 -12.40 16.25 -2.42
C LEU A 92 -12.29 16.14 -3.95
N ASP A 93 -12.68 17.19 -4.66
CA ASP A 93 -12.59 17.29 -6.11
C ASP A 93 -11.12 17.40 -6.58
N ASP A 94 -10.28 18.11 -5.81
CA ASP A 94 -8.83 18.15 -6.07
C ASP A 94 -8.16 16.78 -5.88
N ASP A 95 -8.63 15.99 -4.90
CA ASP A 95 -8.13 14.63 -4.70
C ASP A 95 -8.53 13.70 -5.83
N ALA A 96 -9.79 13.80 -6.27
CA ALA A 96 -10.27 13.02 -7.41
C ALA A 96 -9.43 13.31 -8.66
N ARG A 97 -9.10 14.59 -8.90
CA ARG A 97 -8.16 14.99 -9.96
C ARG A 97 -6.77 14.42 -9.76
N LEU A 98 -6.24 14.43 -8.54
CA LEU A 98 -4.93 13.85 -8.22
C LEU A 98 -4.89 12.35 -8.51
N TYR A 99 -5.86 11.58 -7.99
CA TYR A 99 -5.93 10.14 -8.23
C TYR A 99 -6.14 9.80 -9.72
N THR A 100 -6.93 10.60 -10.43
CA THR A 100 -7.10 10.46 -11.89
C THR A 100 -5.78 10.63 -12.63
N ARG A 101 -4.97 11.64 -12.26
CA ARG A 101 -3.65 11.86 -12.86
C ARG A 101 -2.67 10.72 -12.56
N ILE A 102 -2.66 10.23 -11.32
CA ILE A 102 -1.85 9.08 -10.91
C ILE A 102 -2.25 7.84 -11.72
N ALA A 103 -3.55 7.54 -11.80
CA ALA A 103 -4.05 6.41 -12.57
C ALA A 103 -3.67 6.50 -14.06
N ALA A 104 -3.83 7.66 -14.68
CA ALA A 104 -3.43 7.89 -16.07
C ALA A 104 -1.93 7.63 -16.30
N TYR A 105 -1.08 8.06 -15.35
CA TYR A 105 0.36 7.82 -15.42
C TYR A 105 0.70 6.33 -15.29
N ILE A 106 0.05 5.60 -14.37
CA ILE A 106 0.25 4.17 -14.18
C ILE A 106 -0.16 3.40 -15.43
N VAL A 107 -1.35 3.66 -15.99
CA VAL A 107 -1.83 2.99 -17.20
C VAL A 107 -0.88 3.22 -18.38
N ARG A 108 -0.42 4.46 -18.57
CA ARG A 108 0.54 4.78 -19.63
C ARG A 108 1.85 4.04 -19.43
N SER A 109 2.37 4.00 -18.20
CA SER A 109 3.62 3.30 -17.88
C SER A 109 3.51 1.80 -18.09
N ALA A 110 2.42 1.18 -17.63
CA ALA A 110 2.15 -0.25 -17.81
C ALA A 110 2.01 -0.62 -19.29
N PHE A 111 1.31 0.20 -20.08
CA PHE A 111 1.20 0.01 -21.53
C PHE A 111 2.58 -0.03 -22.19
N TRP A 112 3.43 0.97 -21.93
CA TRP A 112 4.77 1.02 -22.52
C TRP A 112 5.67 -0.12 -22.03
N ALA A 113 5.60 -0.49 -20.74
CA ALA A 113 6.37 -1.59 -20.21
C ALA A 113 6.04 -2.92 -20.92
N VAL A 114 4.75 -3.26 -21.02
CA VAL A 114 4.30 -4.50 -21.70
C VAL A 114 4.64 -4.47 -23.18
N LEU A 115 4.44 -3.34 -23.85
CA LEU A 115 4.78 -3.20 -25.28
C LEU A 115 6.28 -3.45 -25.53
N LEU A 116 7.15 -2.86 -24.71
CA LEU A 116 8.59 -3.03 -24.86
C LEU A 116 9.02 -4.48 -24.60
N ILE A 117 8.46 -5.14 -23.58
CA ILE A 117 8.73 -6.56 -23.31
C ILE A 117 8.33 -7.44 -24.50
N GLY A 118 7.21 -7.12 -25.18
CA GLY A 118 6.74 -7.91 -26.33
C GLY A 118 7.48 -7.64 -27.65
N ILE A 119 8.25 -6.56 -27.74
CA ILE A 119 9.06 -6.24 -28.93
C ILE A 119 10.47 -6.86 -28.84
N VAL A 120 11.01 -7.01 -27.62
CA VAL A 120 12.32 -7.62 -27.35
C VAL A 120 12.24 -9.14 -27.41
#